data_AF-A0A2J0N3N9-F1
#
_entry.id   AF-A0A2J0N3N9-F1
#
_cell.length_a   1.000
_cell.length_b   1.000
_cell.length_c   1.000
_cell.angle_alpha   90.00
_cell.angle_beta   90.00
_cell.angle_gamma   90.00
#
_symmetry.space_group_name_H-M   'P 1'
#
loop_
_entity.id
_entity.type
_entity.pdbx_description
1 polymer ?
#
loop_
_entity_poly.entity_id
_entity_poly.type
_entity_poly.pdbx_seq_one_letter_code
_entity_poly.pdbx_strand_id
1 'polypeptide(L)'
;MYLSLIFFFISLAGIIIMIGNKLALVRSGQVIEIQHPHPFVPDLQKIKHLTLKGTKKFGYVALFVILRFFIKFSNFIKTNSLILIKRLKDKLKKNKDNTSDEIIEKKEVSKYLRIISEYRHKIKEIKHKIKEEEGIE
;
A
#
# COMPACT_ATOMS: atom_id res chain seq x y z
N MET A 1 6.30 -6.62 0.65
CA MET A 1 5.42 -7.82 0.52
C MET A 1 3.94 -7.47 0.70
N TYR A 2 3.53 -6.83 1.80
CA TYR A 2 2.11 -6.48 2.04
C TYR A 2 1.53 -5.43 1.07
N LEU A 3 2.34 -4.47 0.61
CA LEU A 3 1.92 -3.46 -0.36
C LEU A 3 1.45 -4.08 -1.69
N SER A 4 2.19 -5.04 -2.24
CA SER A 4 1.81 -5.74 -3.48
C SER A 4 0.49 -6.50 -3.33
N LEU A 5 0.26 -7.09 -2.15
CA LEU A 5 -0.98 -7.79 -1.80
C LEU A 5 -2.17 -6.83 -1.70
N ILE A 6 -1.97 -5.64 -1.13
CA ILE A 6 -2.99 -4.59 -1.05
C ILE A 6 -3.36 -4.11 -2.46
N PHE A 7 -2.38 -3.80 -3.31
CA PHE A 7 -2.65 -3.40 -4.71
C PHE A 7 -3.36 -4.49 -5.51
N PHE A 8 -3.00 -5.76 -5.28
CA PHE A 8 -3.68 -6.89 -5.90
C PHE A 8 -5.17 -6.95 -5.52
N PHE A 9 -5.50 -6.79 -4.24
CA PHE A 9 -6.90 -6.79 -3.81
C PHE A 9 -7.68 -5.57 -4.29
N ILE A 10 -7.07 -4.38 -4.33
CA ILE A 10 -7.70 -3.19 -4.93
C ILE A 10 -8.01 -3.43 -6.42
N SER A 11 -7.06 -3.97 -7.17
CA SER A 11 -7.23 -4.28 -8.58
C SER A 11 -8.33 -5.32 -8.80
N LEU A 12 -8.33 -6.39 -8.00
CA LEU A 12 -9.33 -7.44 -8.05
C LEU A 12 -10.74 -6.90 -7.74
N ALA A 13 -10.88 -6.05 -6.73
CA ALA A 13 -12.15 -5.40 -6.40
C ALA A 13 -12.67 -4.54 -7.56
N GLY A 14 -11.79 -3.77 -8.21
CA GLY A 14 -12.14 -2.98 -9.40
C GLY A 14 -12.66 -3.84 -10.56
N ILE A 15 -12.01 -4.98 -10.83
CA ILE A 15 -12.44 -5.91 -11.88
C ILE A 15 -13.82 -6.50 -11.55
N ILE A 16 -14.06 -6.90 -10.30
CA ILE A 16 -15.35 -7.44 -9.85
C ILE A 16 -16.47 -6.41 -10.03
N ILE A 17 -16.23 -5.14 -9.66
CA ILE A 17 -17.20 -4.05 -9.83
C ILE A 17 -17.49 -3.81 -11.31
N MET A 18 -16.47 -3.81 -12.17
CA MET A 18 -16.62 -3.60 -13.61
C MET A 18 -17.45 -4.72 -14.26
N ILE A 19 -17.18 -5.99 -13.89
CA ILE A 19 -17.96 -7.15 -14.33
C ILE A 19 -19.41 -7.08 -13.82
N GLY A 20 -19.59 -6.72 -12.55
CA GLY A 20 -20.91 -6.63 -11.92
C GLY A 20 -21.80 -5.59 -12.58
N ASN A 21 -21.26 -4.41 -12.89
CA ASN A 21 -21.98 -3.35 -13.58
C ASN A 21 -22.37 -3.77 -15.01
N LYS A 22 -21.46 -4.42 -15.76
CA LYS A 22 -21.79 -4.96 -17.09
C LYS A 22 -22.89 -6.01 -17.03
N LEU A 23 -22.82 -6.94 -16.07
CA LEU A 23 -23.85 -7.97 -15.87
C LEU A 23 -25.20 -7.36 -15.48
N ALA A 24 -25.20 -6.30 -14.65
CA ALA A 24 -26.41 -5.60 -14.26
C ALA A 24 -27.08 -4.89 -15.44
N LEU A 25 -26.29 -4.25 -16.32
CA LEU A 25 -26.76 -3.60 -17.56
C LEU A 25 -27.35 -4.59 -18.58
N VAL A 26 -26.77 -5.79 -18.67
CA VAL A 26 -27.32 -6.89 -19.50
C VAL A 26 -28.63 -7.41 -18.91
N ARG A 27 -28.71 -7.53 -17.57
CA ARG A 27 -29.92 -7.99 -16.88
C ARG A 27 -31.07 -6.99 -16.94
N SER A 28 -30.80 -5.68 -17.00
CA SER A 28 -31.81 -4.63 -17.14
C SER A 28 -32.34 -4.47 -18.56
N GLY A 29 -31.90 -5.29 -19.52
CA GLY A 29 -32.41 -5.28 -20.90
C GLY A 29 -31.97 -4.07 -21.73
N GLN A 30 -31.05 -3.25 -21.21
CA GLN A 30 -30.59 -2.02 -21.85
C GLN A 30 -29.56 -2.28 -22.97
N VAL A 31 -29.07 -3.52 -23.06
CA VAL A 31 -28.16 -3.99 -24.11
C VAL A 31 -28.81 -5.20 -24.80
N ILE A 32 -29.18 -5.03 -26.06
CA ILE A 32 -29.64 -6.13 -26.91
C ILE A 32 -28.39 -6.90 -27.34
N GLU A 33 -28.22 -8.14 -26.84
CA GLU A 33 -27.19 -9.06 -27.34
C GLU A 33 -27.49 -9.35 -28.82
N ILE A 34 -26.80 -8.66 -29.72
CA ILE A 34 -26.74 -9.08 -31.11
C ILE A 34 -25.87 -10.33 -31.13
N GLN A 35 -26.50 -11.50 -31.16
CA GLN A 35 -25.83 -12.78 -31.36
C GLN A 35 -25.25 -12.80 -32.78
N HIS A 36 -23.99 -12.42 -32.92
CA HIS A 36 -23.20 -12.77 -34.09
C HIS A 36 -22.54 -14.13 -33.82
N PRO A 37 -22.95 -15.20 -34.51
CA PRO A 37 -22.31 -16.50 -34.38
C PRO A 37 -20.91 -16.42 -35.00
N HIS A 38 -19.94 -15.96 -34.22
CA HIS A 38 -18.56 -15.89 -34.65
C HIS A 38 -17.84 -17.18 -34.23
N PRO A 39 -17.24 -17.96 -35.14
CA PRO A 39 -16.60 -19.24 -34.83
C PRO A 39 -15.46 -19.19 -33.78
N PHE A 40 -14.94 -18.00 -33.46
CA PHE A 40 -13.90 -17.80 -32.45
C PHE A 40 -14.42 -17.26 -31.11
N VAL A 41 -15.72 -16.96 -31.00
CA VAL A 41 -16.34 -16.52 -29.75
C VAL A 41 -17.13 -17.69 -29.17
N PRO A 42 -16.71 -18.24 -28.02
CA PRO A 42 -17.43 -19.35 -27.43
C PRO A 42 -18.83 -18.90 -26.98
N ASP A 43 -19.83 -19.70 -27.35
CA ASP A 43 -21.23 -19.43 -27.06
C ASP A 43 -21.48 -19.35 -25.54
N LEU A 44 -21.75 -18.13 -25.07
CA LEU A 44 -21.99 -17.80 -23.67
C LEU A 44 -23.19 -18.59 -23.11
N GLN A 45 -24.18 -18.93 -23.94
CA GLN A 45 -25.33 -19.73 -23.50
C GLN A 45 -24.91 -21.17 -23.18
N LYS A 46 -24.04 -21.74 -24.01
CA LYS A 46 -23.50 -23.08 -23.83
C LYS A 46 -22.61 -23.16 -22.58
N ILE A 47 -21.79 -22.13 -22.34
CA ILE A 47 -20.97 -22.02 -21.13
C ILE A 47 -21.89 -21.90 -19.90
N LYS A 48 -22.88 -21.00 -19.90
CA LYS A 48 -23.81 -20.79 -18.79
C LYS A 48 -24.52 -22.07 -18.35
N HIS A 49 -24.99 -22.88 -19.29
CA HIS A 49 -25.63 -24.16 -18.99
C HIS A 49 -24.66 -25.18 -18.38
N LEU A 50 -23.42 -25.20 -18.85
CA LEU A 50 -22.37 -26.08 -18.34
C LEU A 50 -21.96 -25.69 -16.91
N THR A 51 -21.83 -24.38 -16.64
CA THR A 51 -21.50 -23.87 -15.30
C THR A 51 -22.65 -24.14 -14.32
N LEU A 52 -23.91 -23.89 -14.70
CA LEU A 52 -25.08 -24.13 -13.84
C LEU A 52 -25.23 -25.60 -13.39
N LYS A 53 -24.81 -26.55 -14.23
CA LYS A 53 -24.89 -27.99 -13.91
C LYS A 53 -23.82 -28.41 -12.88
N GLY A 54 -22.66 -27.75 -12.87
CA GLY A 54 -21.57 -27.99 -11.91
C GLY A 54 -21.69 -27.21 -10.61
N THR A 55 -22.26 -25.99 -10.64
CA THR A 55 -22.26 -25.07 -9.49
C THR A 55 -23.03 -25.58 -8.28
N LYS A 56 -24.07 -26.40 -8.44
CA LYS A 56 -24.84 -26.96 -7.31
C LYS A 56 -23.96 -27.81 -6.38
N LYS A 57 -23.01 -28.59 -6.91
CA LYS A 57 -22.10 -29.41 -6.10
C LYS A 57 -20.99 -28.56 -5.47
N PHE A 58 -20.45 -27.59 -6.21
CA PHE A 58 -19.42 -26.69 -5.70
C PHE A 58 -19.97 -25.69 -4.68
N GLY A 59 -21.26 -25.38 -4.69
CA GLY A 59 -21.90 -24.48 -3.73
C GLY A 59 -21.76 -24.96 -2.29
N TYR A 60 -22.08 -26.24 -2.02
CA TYR A 60 -21.96 -26.81 -0.68
C TYR A 60 -20.50 -26.92 -0.21
N VAL A 61 -19.59 -27.30 -1.11
CA VAL A 61 -18.15 -27.38 -0.81
C VAL A 61 -17.59 -25.98 -0.51
N ALA A 62 -17.94 -24.99 -1.32
CA ALA A 62 -17.54 -23.60 -1.10
C ALA A 62 -18.08 -23.08 0.24
N LEU A 63 -19.36 -23.34 0.53
CA LEU A 63 -19.99 -22.94 1.80
C LEU A 63 -19.26 -23.56 3.00
N PHE A 64 -18.95 -24.85 2.94
CA PHE A 64 -18.20 -25.55 3.98
C PHE A 64 -16.78 -24.99 4.15
N VAL A 65 -16.08 -24.71 3.04
CA VAL A 65 -14.74 -24.10 3.06
C VAL A 65 -14.79 -22.71 3.68
N ILE A 66 -15.76 -21.88 3.31
CA ILE A 66 -15.95 -20.54 3.87
C ILE A 66 -16.23 -20.62 5.36
N LEU A 67 -17.12 -21.52 5.79
CA LEU A 67 -17.45 -21.70 7.21
C LEU A 67 -16.22 -22.17 8.02
N ARG A 68 -15.50 -23.17 7.50
CA ARG A 68 -14.28 -23.69 8.12
C ARG A 68 -13.19 -22.62 8.20
N PHE A 69 -13.04 -21.82 7.15
CA PHE A 69 -12.12 -20.69 7.12
C PHE A 69 -12.51 -19.64 8.17
N PHE A 70 -13.79 -19.28 8.26
CA PHE A 70 -14.29 -18.32 9.24
C PHE A 70 -14.02 -18.75 10.68
N ILE A 71 -14.27 -20.03 11.00
CA ILE A 71 -14.00 -20.60 12.34
C ILE A 71 -12.50 -20.55 12.67
N LYS A 72 -11.63 -21.02 11.75
CA LYS A 72 -10.18 -20.96 11.94
C LYS A 72 -9.66 -19.52 12.05
N PHE A 73 -10.17 -18.64 11.22
CA PHE A 73 -9.76 -17.23 11.18
C PHE A 73 -10.19 -16.49 12.45
N SER A 74 -11.38 -16.77 12.98
CA SER A 74 -11.84 -16.24 14.27
C SER A 74 -10.92 -16.64 15.42
N ASN A 75 -10.52 -17.91 15.50
CA ASN A 75 -9.56 -18.37 16.51
C ASN A 75 -8.17 -17.73 16.32
N PHE A 76 -7.70 -17.62 15.07
CA PHE A 76 -6.43 -16.99 14.75
C PHE A 76 -6.42 -15.48 15.10
N ILE A 77 -7.51 -14.76 14.84
CA ILE A 77 -7.65 -13.36 15.24
C ILE A 77 -7.59 -13.26 16.76
N LYS A 78 -8.32 -14.08 17.52
CA LYS A 78 -8.32 -13.99 18.99
C LYS A 78 -6.93 -14.17 19.60
N THR A 79 -6.11 -15.09 19.08
CA THR A 79 -4.78 -15.37 19.65
C THR A 79 -3.69 -14.44 19.11
N ASN A 80 -3.70 -14.13 17.81
CA ASN A 80 -2.61 -13.40 17.16
C ASN A 80 -2.89 -11.91 16.94
N SER A 81 -4.13 -11.42 17.08
CA SER A 81 -4.43 -10.00 16.90
C SER A 81 -3.73 -9.13 17.93
N LEU A 82 -3.72 -9.51 19.21
CA LEU A 82 -3.03 -8.72 20.25
C LEU A 82 -1.52 -8.65 20.01
N ILE A 83 -0.93 -9.75 19.52
CA ILE A 83 0.50 -9.82 19.18
C ILE A 83 0.79 -8.97 17.94
N LEU A 84 -0.07 -9.02 16.92
CA LEU A 84 0.06 -8.21 15.70
C LEU A 84 -0.14 -6.72 15.98
N ILE A 85 -1.12 -6.36 16.82
CA ILE A 85 -1.39 -4.98 17.24
C ILE A 85 -0.19 -4.44 18.04
N LYS A 86 0.36 -5.22 18.99
CA LYS A 86 1.59 -4.83 19.70
C LYS A 86 2.75 -4.64 18.72
N ARG A 87 3.02 -5.60 17.83
CA ARG A 87 4.10 -5.49 16.83
C ARG A 87 3.91 -4.31 15.87
N LEU A 88 2.68 -4.00 15.47
CA LEU A 88 2.37 -2.83 14.65
C LEU A 88 2.58 -1.53 15.42
N LYS A 89 2.12 -1.46 16.67
CA LYS A 89 2.30 -0.32 17.55
C LYS A 89 3.78 -0.06 17.82
N ASP A 90 4.56 -1.10 18.07
CA ASP A 90 6.01 -1.02 18.31
C ASP A 90 6.76 -0.58 17.05
N LYS A 91 6.38 -1.10 15.87
CA LYS A 91 6.95 -0.65 14.59
C LYS A 91 6.59 0.79 14.26
N LEU A 92 5.37 1.23 14.56
CA LEU A 92 4.92 2.62 14.38
C LEU A 92 5.62 3.57 15.34
N LYS A 93 5.83 3.17 16.60
CA LYS A 93 6.58 3.95 17.59
C LYS A 93 8.05 4.10 17.19
N LYS A 94 8.70 2.99 16.80
CA LYS A 94 10.10 2.98 16.35
C LYS A 94 10.33 3.85 15.10
N ASN A 95 9.36 3.93 14.20
CA ASN A 95 9.46 4.81 13.03
C ASN A 95 9.27 6.30 13.39
N LYS A 96 8.51 6.60 14.45
CA LYS A 96 8.33 7.97 14.94
C LYS A 96 9.59 8.49 15.64
N ASP A 97 10.23 7.66 16.46
CA ASP A 97 11.46 8.02 17.18
C ASP A 97 12.65 8.24 16.23
N ASN A 98 12.81 7.37 15.21
CA ASN A 98 13.87 7.56 14.20
C ASN A 98 13.69 8.84 13.37
N THR A 99 12.44 9.24 13.08
CA THR A 99 12.18 10.46 12.29
C THR A 99 12.42 11.72 13.12
N SER A 100 12.12 11.71 14.42
CA SER A 100 12.40 12.84 15.30
C SER A 100 13.88 13.01 15.59
N ASP A 101 14.61 11.92 15.89
CA ASP A 101 16.04 12.01 16.21
C ASP A 101 16.85 12.42 14.98
N GLU A 102 16.53 11.93 13.78
CA GLU A 102 17.25 12.32 12.55
C GLU A 102 16.97 13.78 12.14
N ILE A 103 15.77 14.32 12.44
CA ILE A 103 15.45 15.74 12.26
C ILE A 103 16.17 16.60 13.30
N ILE A 104 16.25 16.14 14.55
CA ILE A 104 16.95 16.83 15.64
C ILE A 104 18.45 16.85 15.36
N GLU A 105 19.06 15.71 14.98
CA GLU A 105 20.48 15.61 14.60
C GLU A 105 20.80 16.51 13.40
N LYS A 106 19.99 16.49 12.32
CA LYS A 106 20.19 17.41 11.17
C LYS A 106 20.08 18.88 11.57
N LYS A 107 19.16 19.20 12.48
CA LYS A 107 19.00 20.56 13.02
C LYS A 107 20.19 20.97 13.89
N GLU A 108 20.74 20.06 14.68
CA GLU A 108 21.96 20.29 15.48
C GLU A 108 23.20 20.46 14.61
N VAL A 109 23.38 19.62 13.59
CA VAL A 109 24.46 19.76 12.60
C VAL A 109 24.40 21.13 11.93
N SER A 110 23.21 21.62 11.56
CA SER A 110 23.06 22.96 10.99
C SER A 110 23.45 24.10 11.94
N LYS A 111 23.16 23.97 13.25
CA LYS A 111 23.55 24.97 14.27
C LYS A 111 25.06 24.94 14.51
N TYR A 112 25.65 23.75 14.60
CA TYR A 112 27.09 23.57 14.77
C TYR A 112 27.88 24.14 13.58
N LEU A 113 27.46 23.81 12.35
CA LEU A 113 28.08 24.36 11.13
C LEU A 113 27.96 25.89 11.05
N ARG A 114 26.85 26.45 11.52
CA ARG A 114 26.68 27.90 11.62
C ARG A 114 27.64 28.53 12.64
N ILE A 115 27.82 27.92 13.81
CA ILE A 115 28.79 28.40 14.82
C ILE A 115 30.21 28.35 14.25
N ILE A 116 30.57 27.26 13.57
CA ILE A 116 31.88 27.13 12.92
C ILE A 116 32.07 28.19 11.83
N SER A 117 31.06 28.44 10.99
CA SER A 117 31.19 29.42 9.91
C SER A 117 31.35 30.84 10.44
N GLU A 118 30.60 31.20 11.48
CA GLU A 118 30.73 32.49 12.19
C GLU A 118 32.13 32.65 12.79
N TYR A 119 32.66 31.61 13.45
CA TYR A 119 34.03 31.63 13.99
C TYR A 119 35.08 31.76 12.88
N ARG A 120 34.93 31.02 11.79
CA ARG A 120 35.86 31.07 10.65
C ARG A 120 35.88 32.46 10.01
N HIS A 121 34.72 33.13 9.96
CA HIS A 121 34.63 34.49 9.44
C HIS A 121 35.35 35.48 10.36
N LYS A 122 35.12 35.40 11.68
CA LYS A 122 35.83 36.24 12.67
C LYS A 122 37.35 36.05 12.61
N ILE A 123 37.84 34.81 12.50
CA ILE A 123 39.28 34.55 12.35
C ILE A 123 39.82 35.18 11.07
N LYS A 124 39.05 35.14 9.97
CA LYS A 124 39.45 35.75 8.70
C LYS A 124 39.53 37.28 8.81
N GLU A 125 38.56 37.92 9.47
CA GLU A 125 38.59 39.37 9.73
C GLU A 125 39.79 39.78 10.60
N ILE A 126 40.04 39.04 11.68
CA ILE A 126 41.19 39.28 12.56
C ILE A 126 42.48 39.14 11.76
N LYS A 127 42.61 38.08 10.97
CA LYS A 127 43.78 37.88 10.09
C LYS A 127 43.95 39.03 9.10
N HIS A 128 42.85 39.55 8.54
CA HIS A 128 42.90 40.67 7.60
C HIS A 128 43.38 41.96 8.28
N LYS A 129 42.85 42.27 9.47
CA LYS A 129 43.27 43.43 10.25
C LYS A 129 44.74 43.37 10.66
N ILE A 130 45.21 42.20 11.11
CA ILE A 130 46.62 41.99 11.43
C ILE A 130 47.49 42.21 10.18
N LYS A 131 47.06 41.69 9.03
CA LYS A 131 47.79 41.86 7.77
C LYS A 131 47.86 43.33 7.30
N GLU A 132 46.77 44.09 7.49
CA GLU A 132 46.75 45.54 7.25
C GLU A 132 47.63 46.33 8.24
N GLU A 133 47.62 45.97 9.53
CA GLU A 133 48.44 46.62 10.56
C GLU A 133 49.94 46.31 10.42
N GLU A 134 50.30 45.11 9.99
CA GLU A 134 51.69 44.71 9.75
C GLU A 134 52.26 45.24 8.43
N GLY A 135 51.44 45.89 7.58
CA GLY A 135 51.86 46.47 6.30
C GLY A 135 52.35 45.43 5.28
N ILE A 136 51.94 44.17 5.45
CA ILE A 136 52.29 43.07 4.55
C ILE A 136 51.18 42.96 3.51
N GLU A 137 51.36 43.53 2.32
CA GLU A 137 50.53 43.19 1.15
C GLU A 137 50.67 41.70 0.77
#